data_AF-A0A9E2VNF5-F1
#
_entry.id   AF-A0A9E2VNF5-F1
#
_cell.length_a   1.000
_cell.length_b   1.000
_cell.length_c   1.000
_cell.angle_alpha   90.00
_cell.angle_beta   90.00
_cell.angle_gamma   90.00
#
_symmetry.space_group_name_H-M   'P 1'
#
loop_
_entity.id
_entity.type
_entity.pdbx_description
1 polymer ?
#
loop_
_entity_poly.entity_id
_entity_poly.type
_entity_poly.pdbx_seq_one_letter_code
_entity_poly.pdbx_strand_id
1 'polypeptide(L)'
;MHEHADPLTARVTNSISFRVTDSAGITHDHPRAFIYHWRLWSIAELREALLEAGFSSTEIYVDCNIPPGHTPIPITDPAELKPDYIVIIVARQ
;
A
#
# COMPACT_ATOMS: atom_id res chain seq x y z
N MET A 1 13.89 -1.30 5.84
CA MET A 1 14.54 0.02 6.02
C MET A 1 14.62 0.64 4.63
N HIS A 2 14.03 1.82 4.43
CA HIS A 2 13.96 2.47 3.12
C HIS A 2 15.36 2.98 2.72
N GLU A 3 15.82 2.68 1.50
CA GLU A 3 17.17 3.05 1.04
C GLU A 3 17.24 4.54 0.68
N HIS A 4 16.16 5.08 0.11
CA HIS A 4 16.05 6.48 -0.29
C HIS A 4 14.58 6.90 -0.32
N ALA A 5 14.28 8.10 0.16
CA ALA A 5 12.96 8.72 0.08
C ALA A 5 13.11 10.17 -0.38
N ASP A 6 12.48 10.50 -1.51
CA ASP A 6 12.41 11.86 -2.04
C ASP A 6 11.10 12.52 -1.58
N PRO A 7 11.14 13.48 -0.64
CA PRO A 7 9.94 14.13 -0.14
C PRO A 7 9.26 15.06 -1.15
N LEU A 8 9.96 15.52 -2.19
CA LEU A 8 9.39 16.41 -3.21
C LEU A 8 8.44 15.65 -4.15
N THR A 9 8.77 14.38 -4.42
CA THR A 9 8.02 13.54 -5.37
C THR A 9 7.30 12.36 -4.70
N ALA A 10 7.44 12.24 -3.38
CA ALA A 10 7.01 11.10 -2.56
C ALA A 10 7.54 9.74 -3.07
N ARG A 11 8.63 9.73 -3.86
CA ARG A 11 9.21 8.49 -4.39
C ARG A 11 10.11 7.83 -3.36
N VAL A 12 9.94 6.51 -3.20
CA VAL A 12 10.67 5.72 -2.22
C VAL A 12 11.28 4.49 -2.87
N THR A 13 12.55 4.25 -2.57
CA THR A 13 13.25 3.02 -2.96
C THR A 13 13.43 2.14 -1.72
N ASN A 14 12.94 0.91 -1.83
CA ASN A 14 13.05 -0.13 -0.82
C ASN A 14 13.80 -1.32 -1.38
N SER A 15 14.51 -2.06 -0.53
CA SER A 15 15.03 -3.35 -0.92
C SER A 15 14.79 -4.41 0.16
N ILE A 16 14.64 -5.66 -0.29
CA ILE A 16 14.61 -6.83 0.58
C ILE A 16 15.92 -7.57 0.39
N SER A 17 16.66 -7.72 1.49
CA SER A 17 17.86 -8.54 1.57
C SER A 17 17.55 -9.79 2.37
N PHE A 18 18.13 -10.92 1.99
CA PHE A 18 17.97 -12.17 2.72
C PHE A 18 19.26 -12.97 2.71
N ARG A 19 19.30 -13.97 3.57
CA ARG A 19 20.42 -14.88 3.73
C ARG A 19 19.89 -16.30 3.63
N VAL A 20 20.56 -17.14 2.85
CA VAL A 20 20.18 -18.54 2.64
C VAL A 20 21.31 -19.43 3.09
N THR A 21 21.04 -20.36 3.99
CA THR A 21 22.00 -21.41 4.33
C THR A 21 21.66 -22.66 3.51
N ASP A 22 22.63 -23.14 2.74
CA ASP A 22 22.46 -24.35 1.92
C ASP A 22 22.60 -25.64 2.74
N SER A 23 22.40 -26.78 2.09
CA SER A 23 22.48 -28.10 2.72
C SER A 23 23.88 -28.48 3.21
N ALA A 24 24.93 -27.80 2.74
CA ALA A 24 26.29 -27.96 3.23
C ALA A 24 26.58 -27.06 4.45
N GLY A 25 25.60 -26.28 4.90
CA GLY A 25 25.74 -25.32 6.00
C GLY A 25 26.41 -24.01 5.60
N ILE A 26 26.65 -23.80 4.30
CA ILE A 26 27.25 -22.55 3.80
C ILE A 26 26.16 -21.50 3.72
N THR A 27 26.45 -20.34 4.29
CA THR A 27 25.53 -19.21 4.33
C THR A 27 25.86 -18.23 3.21
N HIS A 28 24.88 -17.97 2.36
CA HIS A 28 24.93 -17.04 1.23
C HIS A 28 24.17 -15.77 1.59
N ASP A 29 24.85 -14.63 1.51
CA ASP A 29 24.25 -13.32 1.68
C ASP A 29 23.74 -12.77 0.34
N HIS A 30 22.47 -12.39 0.28
CA HIS A 30 21.85 -11.75 -0.88
C HIS A 30 21.39 -10.33 -0.52
N PRO A 31 22.32 -9.34 -0.55
CA PRO A 31 21.97 -7.96 -0.30
C PRO A 31 21.15 -7.39 -1.46
N ARG A 32 20.08 -6.66 -1.13
CA ARG A 32 19.18 -5.98 -2.08
C ARG A 32 18.65 -6.91 -3.20
N ALA A 33 18.32 -8.14 -2.85
CA ALA A 33 17.89 -9.16 -3.80
C ALA A 33 16.61 -8.77 -4.56
N PHE A 34 15.72 -8.02 -3.92
CA PHE A 34 14.56 -7.39 -4.55
C PHE A 34 14.59 -5.90 -4.28
N ILE A 35 14.43 -5.07 -5.32
CA ILE A 35 14.38 -3.62 -5.23
C ILE A 35 13.02 -3.16 -5.72
N TYR A 36 12.40 -2.26 -4.98
CA TYR A 36 11.12 -1.69 -5.31
C TYR A 36 11.19 -0.17 -5.36
N HIS A 37 10.60 0.40 -6.41
CA HIS A 37 10.42 1.84 -6.55
C HIS A 37 8.93 2.16 -6.43
N TRP A 38 8.55 2.76 -5.32
CA TRP A 38 7.17 3.14 -5.01
C TRP A 38 7.02 4.66 -5.03
N ARG A 39 5.77 5.13 -5.11
CA ARG A 39 5.38 6.45 -4.66
C ARG A 39 4.47 6.26 -3.45
N LEU A 40 4.75 6.99 -2.37
CA LEU A 40 3.88 7.06 -1.20
C LEU A 40 2.73 8.00 -1.51
N TRP A 41 1.54 7.43 -1.67
CA TRP A 41 0.32 8.19 -1.87
C TRP A 41 -0.45 8.28 -0.56
N SER A 42 -0.97 9.47 -0.23
CA SER A 42 -1.96 9.58 0.85
C SER A 42 -3.35 9.17 0.34
N ILE A 43 -4.24 8.75 1.25
CA ILE A 43 -5.64 8.44 0.89
C ILE A 43 -6.33 9.67 0.30
N ALA A 44 -6.08 10.86 0.86
CA ALA A 44 -6.65 12.12 0.38
C ALA A 44 -6.21 12.42 -1.07
N GLU A 45 -4.91 12.33 -1.34
CA GLU A 45 -4.33 12.59 -2.67
C GLU A 45 -4.90 11.65 -3.74
N LEU A 46 -5.09 10.36 -3.42
CA LEU A 46 -5.73 9.43 -4.34
C LEU A 46 -7.20 9.76 -4.60
N ARG A 47 -7.94 10.20 -3.58
CA ARG A 47 -9.34 10.60 -3.74
C ARG A 47 -9.47 11.85 -4.61
N GLU A 48 -8.64 12.85 -4.37
CA GLU A 48 -8.59 14.07 -5.19
C GLU A 48 -8.26 13.73 -6.64
N ALA A 49 -7.24 12.90 -6.88
CA ALA A 49 -6.88 12.45 -8.23
C ALA A 49 -8.03 11.71 -8.95
N LEU A 50 -8.82 10.91 -8.23
CA LEU A 50 -10.00 10.24 -8.80
C LEU A 50 -11.10 11.25 -9.14
N LEU A 51 -11.37 12.22 -8.27
CA LEU A 51 -12.36 13.26 -8.57
C LEU A 51 -11.93 14.13 -9.77
N GLU A 52 -10.66 14.51 -9.84
CA GLU A 52 -10.09 15.24 -10.98
C GLU A 52 -10.11 14.44 -12.28
N ALA A 53 -10.03 13.11 -12.20
CA ALA A 53 -10.19 12.23 -13.36
C ALA A 53 -11.65 12.15 -13.87
N GLY A 54 -12.61 12.78 -13.18
CA GLY A 54 -14.01 12.88 -13.62
C GLY A 54 -14.97 11.91 -12.94
N PHE A 55 -14.55 11.20 -11.88
CA PHE A 55 -15.47 10.44 -11.05
C PHE A 55 -16.30 11.38 -10.16
N SER A 56 -17.57 11.05 -9.94
CA SER A 56 -18.51 11.90 -9.19
C SER A 56 -18.35 11.75 -7.67
N SER A 57 -17.86 10.61 -7.21
CA SER A 57 -17.65 10.35 -5.78
C SER A 57 -16.61 9.26 -5.53
N THR A 58 -16.08 9.25 -4.31
CA THR A 58 -15.12 8.25 -3.82
C THR A 58 -15.53 7.75 -2.45
N GLU A 59 -15.40 6.47 -2.20
CA GLU A 59 -15.59 5.83 -0.89
C GLU A 59 -14.36 5.05 -0.48
N ILE A 60 -14.16 4.89 0.83
CA ILE A 60 -13.04 4.16 1.41
C ILE A 60 -13.60 2.94 2.13
N TYR A 61 -13.07 1.77 1.83
CA TYR A 61 -13.37 0.52 2.51
C TYR A 61 -12.10 -0.04 3.14
N VAL A 62 -12.21 -0.62 4.34
CA VAL A 62 -11.08 -1.23 5.08
C VAL A 62 -11.11 -2.76 5.07
N ASP A 63 -12.26 -3.34 4.75
CA ASP A 63 -12.43 -4.79 4.67
C ASP A 63 -12.41 -5.25 3.22
N CYS A 64 -11.38 -6.01 2.88
CA CYS A 64 -11.23 -6.65 1.57
C CYS A 64 -11.71 -8.11 1.53
N ASN A 65 -11.92 -8.73 2.69
CA ASN A 65 -12.32 -10.13 2.82
C ASN A 65 -13.73 -10.24 3.39
N ILE A 66 -14.73 -9.94 2.55
CA ILE A 66 -16.13 -9.91 2.97
C ILE A 66 -16.78 -11.27 2.64
N PRO A 67 -17.37 -11.97 3.63
CA PRO A 67 -18.05 -13.23 3.39
C PRO A 67 -19.22 -13.09 2.41
N PRO A 68 -19.57 -14.16 1.66
CA PRO A 68 -20.76 -14.15 0.81
C PRO A 68 -22.02 -13.71 1.58
N GLY A 69 -22.83 -12.85 0.97
CA GLY A 69 -24.06 -12.32 1.57
C GLY A 69 -23.87 -11.11 2.49
N HIS A 70 -22.64 -10.63 2.69
CA HIS A 70 -22.38 -9.40 3.44
C HIS A 70 -22.11 -8.24 2.48
N THR A 71 -22.58 -7.04 2.83
CA THR A 71 -22.37 -5.83 2.03
C THR A 71 -21.17 -5.06 2.59
N PRO A 72 -20.21 -4.64 1.73
CA PRO A 72 -19.14 -3.73 2.15
C PRO A 72 -19.71 -2.42 2.68
N ILE A 73 -19.22 -1.94 3.81
CA ILE A 73 -19.61 -0.65 4.39
C ILE A 73 -18.40 0.29 4.29
N PRO A 74 -18.56 1.48 3.69
CA PRO A 74 -17.47 2.45 3.63
C PRO A 74 -17.29 3.11 4.99
N ILE A 75 -16.04 3.41 5.33
CA ILE A 75 -15.69 4.16 6.54
C ILE A 75 -15.81 5.66 6.28
N THR A 76 -16.10 6.42 7.34
CA THR A 76 -16.15 7.89 7.29
C THR A 76 -15.35 8.55 8.40
N ASP A 77 -15.00 7.80 9.45
CA ASP A 77 -14.18 8.26 10.56
C ASP A 77 -12.76 7.67 10.45
N PRO A 78 -11.70 8.49 10.46
CA PRO A 78 -10.33 7.99 10.48
C PRO A 78 -10.01 7.07 11.68
N ALA A 79 -10.78 7.14 12.78
CA ALA A 79 -10.63 6.22 13.92
C ALA A 79 -10.95 4.75 13.56
N GLU A 80 -11.63 4.51 12.43
CA GLU A 80 -11.91 3.17 11.91
C GLU A 80 -10.68 2.53 11.23
N LEU A 81 -9.63 3.31 10.96
CA LEU A 81 -8.36 2.81 10.42
C LEU A 81 -7.51 2.17 11.54
N LYS A 82 -7.06 0.94 11.30
CA LYS A 82 -6.04 0.28 12.13
C LYS A 82 -4.68 0.97 11.95
N PRO A 83 -3.71 0.81 12.87
CA PRO A 83 -2.36 1.38 12.72
C PRO A 83 -1.66 0.95 11.42
N ASP A 84 -1.82 -0.32 11.05
CA ASP A 84 -1.50 -0.90 9.76
C ASP A 84 -2.81 -1.21 9.01
N TYR A 85 -2.93 -0.71 7.79
CA TYR A 85 -4.17 -0.82 7.04
C TYR A 85 -3.92 -1.10 5.57
N ILE A 86 -4.88 -1.82 4.98
CA ILE A 86 -5.10 -1.87 3.54
C ILE A 86 -6.46 -1.24 3.34
N VAL A 87 -6.54 -0.29 2.40
CA VAL A 87 -7.81 0.36 2.03
C VAL A 87 -8.10 0.11 0.56
N ILE A 88 -9.38 0.04 0.24
CA ILE A 88 -9.90 0.03 -1.11
C ILE A 88 -10.59 1.37 -1.32
N ILE A 89 -10.12 2.16 -2.29
CA ILE A 89 -10.78 3.39 -2.70
C ILE A 89 -11.64 3.05 -3.92
N VAL A 90 -12.95 3.18 -3.76
CA VAL A 90 -13.92 2.93 -4.83
C VAL A 90 -14.36 4.28 -5.39
N ALA A 91 -14.17 4.48 -6.69
CA ALA A 91 -14.68 5.64 -7.40
C ALA A 91 -15.96 5.29 -8.16
N ARG A 92 -16.95 6.18 -8.17
CA ARG A 92 -18.20 6.00 -8.91
C ARG A 92 -18.39 7.07 -9.97
N GLN A 93 -19.06 6.70 -11.07
CA GLN A 93 -19.46 7.62 -12.14
C GLN A 93 -20.83 8.20 -11.83
#